data_AF-A0A645HSM4-F1
#
_entry.id   AF-A0A645HSM4-F1
#
_cell.length_a   1.000
_cell.length_b   1.000
_cell.length_c   1.000
_cell.angle_alpha   90.00
_cell.angle_beta   90.00
_cell.angle_gamma   90.00
#
_symmetry.space_group_name_H-M   'P 1'
#
loop_
_entity.id
_entity.type
_entity.pdbx_description
1 polymer ?
#
loop_
_entity_poly.entity_id
_entity_poly.type
_entity_poly.pdbx_seq_one_letter_code
_entity_poly.pdbx_strand_id
1 'polypeptide(L)' 'MALAKADMIVMHPLPRINEIATEVDDDPRAAYFEQVRYGMFVRMALIMKLLGAEEPA' A
#
# COMPACT_ATOMS: atom_id res chain seq x y z
N MET A 1 -6.14 -18.54 1.17
CA MET A 1 -6.38 -17.72 -0.05
C MET A 1 -6.62 -18.55 -1.34
N ALA A 2 -7.11 -19.81 -1.24
CA ALA A 2 -7.22 -20.73 -2.39
C ALA A 2 -8.42 -20.46 -3.33
N LEU A 3 -9.47 -19.77 -2.83
CA LEU A 3 -10.66 -19.43 -3.62
C LEU A 3 -10.51 -18.10 -4.39
N ALA A 4 -9.50 -17.30 -4.06
CA ALA A 4 -9.25 -16.02 -4.71
C ALA A 4 -8.48 -16.21 -6.01
N LYS A 5 -8.64 -15.29 -6.96
CA LYS A 5 -7.81 -15.27 -8.18
C LYS A 5 -6.33 -15.17 -7.81
N ALA A 6 -5.49 -15.74 -8.67
CA ALA A 6 -4.03 -15.75 -8.48
C ALA A 6 -3.43 -14.33 -8.46
N ASP A 7 -4.08 -13.37 -9.09
CA ASP A 7 -3.68 -11.96 -9.25
C ASP A 7 -4.48 -10.99 -8.35
N MET A 8 -5.34 -11.50 -7.45
CA MET A 8 -6.15 -10.65 -6.58
C MET A 8 -5.29 -10.04 -5.47
N ILE A 9 -5.02 -8.74 -5.54
CA ILE A 9 -4.27 -8.02 -4.51
C ILE A 9 -5.13 -7.76 -3.25
N VAL A 10 -4.52 -7.85 -2.07
CA VAL A 10 -5.10 -7.46 -0.77
C VAL A 10 -4.52 -6.13 -0.32
N MET A 11 -5.40 -5.17 -0.01
CA MET A 11 -5.06 -3.84 0.49
C MET A 11 -5.68 -3.60 1.87
N HIS A 12 -5.04 -2.77 2.69
CA HIS A 12 -5.48 -2.41 4.03
C HIS A 12 -4.75 -1.14 4.49
N PRO A 13 -5.44 -0.13 5.05
CA PRO A 13 -4.80 1.15 5.41
C PRO A 13 -3.86 1.07 6.62
N LEU A 14 -3.98 0.01 7.43
CA LEU A 14 -3.28 -0.20 8.71
C LEU A 14 -3.62 0.89 9.77
N PRO A 15 -3.40 0.64 11.08
CA PRO A 15 -3.05 -0.66 11.67
C PRO A 15 -4.20 -1.66 11.49
N ARG A 16 -3.86 -2.93 11.27
CA ARG A 16 -4.83 -4.02 11.40
C ARG A 16 -4.92 -4.44 12.86
N ILE A 17 -6.09 -4.86 13.28
CA ILE A 17 -6.38 -5.38 14.62
C ILE A 17 -6.64 -6.89 14.51
N ASN A 18 -7.72 -7.28 13.84
CA ASN A 18 -8.15 -8.67 13.68
C ASN A 18 -8.85 -8.92 12.33
N GLU A 19 -8.85 -7.94 11.45
CA GLU A 19 -9.49 -7.98 10.13
C GLU A 19 -8.70 -8.87 9.15
N ILE A 20 -7.39 -8.99 9.35
CA ILE A 20 -6.47 -9.77 8.52
C ILE A 20 -5.56 -10.58 9.43
N ALA A 21 -5.56 -11.89 9.25
CA ALA A 21 -4.69 -12.80 9.99
C ALA A 21 -3.22 -12.58 9.59
N THR A 22 -2.28 -12.73 10.54
CA THR A 22 -0.85 -12.47 10.31
C THR A 22 -0.24 -13.38 9.26
N GLU A 23 -0.76 -14.58 9.07
CA GLU A 23 -0.32 -15.55 8.05
C GLU A 23 -0.57 -15.04 6.62
N VAL A 24 -1.42 -14.02 6.45
CA VAL A 24 -1.64 -13.37 5.16
C VAL A 24 -0.44 -12.50 4.75
N ASP A 25 0.46 -12.16 5.67
CA ASP A 25 1.68 -11.39 5.35
C ASP A 25 2.60 -12.14 4.38
N ASP A 26 2.63 -13.46 4.47
CA ASP A 26 3.48 -14.32 3.64
C ASP A 26 2.88 -14.57 2.24
N ASP A 27 1.61 -14.18 2.01
CA ASP A 27 0.99 -14.30 0.70
C ASP A 27 1.53 -13.19 -0.22
N PRO A 28 2.05 -13.52 -1.42
CA PRO A 28 2.62 -12.52 -2.33
C PRO A 28 1.61 -11.49 -2.83
N ARG A 29 0.30 -11.69 -2.59
CA ARG A 29 -0.77 -10.75 -2.91
C ARG A 29 -1.00 -9.69 -1.82
N ALA A 30 -0.32 -9.78 -0.68
CA ALA A 30 -0.41 -8.81 0.41
C ALA A 30 0.31 -7.50 0.08
N ALA A 31 -0.42 -6.53 -0.50
CA ALA A 31 0.15 -5.25 -0.93
C ALA A 31 0.00 -4.11 0.09
N TYR A 32 -0.57 -4.37 1.28
CA TYR A 32 -0.81 -3.31 2.28
C TYR A 32 0.47 -2.67 2.82
N PHE A 33 1.61 -3.37 2.83
CA PHE A 33 2.91 -2.76 3.18
C PHE A 33 3.41 -1.81 2.08
N GLU A 34 3.34 -2.23 0.82
CA GLU A 34 3.66 -1.35 -0.32
C GLU A 34 2.71 -0.15 -0.39
N GLN A 35 1.42 -0.36 -0.15
CA GLN A 35 0.40 0.68 -0.08
C GLN A 35 0.78 1.78 0.91
N VAL A 36 1.18 1.43 2.14
CA VAL A 36 1.60 2.42 3.15
C VAL A 36 2.86 3.16 2.70
N ARG A 37 3.81 2.47 2.06
CA ARG A 37 5.00 3.11 1.46
C ARG A 37 4.61 4.09 0.35
N TYR A 38 3.68 3.71 -0.53
CA TYR A 38 3.15 4.60 -1.58
C TYR A 38 2.43 5.81 -0.99
N GLY A 39 1.78 5.68 0.17
CA GLY A 39 1.20 6.82 0.88
C GLY A 39 2.23 7.92 1.24
N MET A 40 3.50 7.57 1.47
CA MET A 40 4.56 8.57 1.64
C MET A 40 4.84 9.31 0.32
N PHE A 41 5.07 8.58 -0.77
CA PHE A 41 5.40 9.17 -2.07
C PHE A 41 4.26 10.01 -2.64
N VAL A 42 3.01 9.57 -2.52
CA VAL A 42 1.84 10.33 -2.95
C VAL A 42 1.73 11.64 -2.17
N ARG A 43 1.98 11.63 -0.86
CA ARG A 43 1.98 12.85 -0.06
C ARG A 43 3.11 13.80 -0.46
N MET A 44 4.32 13.28 -0.71
CA MET A 44 5.43 14.09 -1.22
C MET A 44 5.06 14.74 -2.55
N ALA A 45 4.58 13.97 -3.53
CA ALA A 45 4.16 14.47 -4.83
C ALA A 45 3.05 15.51 -4.72
N LEU A 46 2.04 15.27 -3.87
CA LEU A 46 0.95 16.22 -3.63
C LEU A 46 1.46 17.54 -3.05
N ILE A 47 2.34 17.48 -2.04
CA ILE A 47 2.92 18.69 -1.43
C ILE A 47 3.77 19.45 -2.44
N MET A 48 4.61 18.76 -3.20
CA MET A 48 5.41 19.38 -4.27
C MET A 48 4.52 20.08 -5.31
N LYS A 49 3.46 19.40 -5.74
CA LYS A 49 2.49 19.96 -6.70
C LYS A 49 1.82 21.22 -6.17
N LEU A 50 1.42 21.23 -4.90
CA LEU A 50 0.77 22.39 -4.27
C LEU A 50 1.72 23.58 -4.08
N LEU A 51 3.02 23.31 -3.88
CA LEU A 51 4.05 24.34 -3.71
C LEU A 51 4.72 24.78 -5.02
N GLY A 52 4.40 24.15 -6.15
CA GLY A 52 5.06 24.41 -7.43
C GLY A 52 6.53 23.98 -7.46
N ALA A 53 6.91 23.00 -6.65
CA ALA A 53 8.28 22.46 -6.63
C ALA A 53 8.52 21.58 -7.88
N GLU A 54 9.71 21.69 -8.47
CA GLU A 54 10.13 20.85 -9.60
C GLU A 54 10.39 19.42 -9.14
N GLU A 55 10.19 18.45 -10.04
CA GLU A 55 10.56 17.07 -9.78
C GLU A 55 12.07 16.96 -9.58
N PRO A 56 12.56 16.30 -8.51
CA PRO A 56 13.98 16.04 -8.37
C PRO A 56 14.45 15.19 -9.55
N ALA A 57 15.57 15.58 -10.14
CA ALA A 57 16.22 14.88 -11.24
C ALA A 57 16.68 13.46 -10.87
#